data_AF-A0A933K3E7-F1
#
_entry.id   AF-A0A933K3E7-F1
#
_cell.length_a   1.000
_cell.length_b   1.000
_cell.length_c   1.000
_cell.angle_alpha   90.00
_cell.angle_beta   90.00
_cell.angle_gamma   90.00
#
_symmetry.space_group_name_H-M   'P 1'
#
loop_
_entity.id
_entity.type
_entity.pdbx_description
1 polymer ?
#
loop_
_entity_poly.entity_id
_entity_poly.type
_entity_poly.pdbx_seq_one_letter_code
_entity_poly.pdbx_strand_id
1 'polypeptide(L)' 'QGDLDSPWKEALDLFLAPFLDLFYPAIHAGIDWRRGYQSLDKELQQVFRGHTT' A
#
# COMPACT_ATOMS: atom_id res chain seq x y z
N GLN A 1 22.10 0.68 6.31
CA GLN A 1 21.24 1.83 6.70
C GLN A 1 19.98 1.77 5.85
N GLY A 2 18.90 1.15 6.33
CA GLY A 2 17.73 0.83 5.48
C GLY A 2 16.45 0.57 6.26
N ASP A 3 16.32 1.19 7.43
CA ASP A 3 15.20 0.99 8.36
C ASP A 3 14.31 2.25 8.50
N LEU A 4 14.63 3.31 7.76
CA LEU A 4 13.87 4.56 7.78
C LEU A 4 12.54 4.46 7.02
N ASP A 5 12.38 3.47 6.13
CA ASP A 5 11.14 3.23 5.43
C ASP A 5 10.14 2.33 6.19
N SER A 6 10.63 1.59 7.18
CA SER A 6 9.82 0.70 8.02
C SER A 6 8.62 1.42 8.67
N PRO A 7 8.77 2.58 9.33
CA PRO A 7 7.67 3.18 10.09
C PRO A 7 6.53 3.72 9.22
N TRP A 8 6.82 4.32 8.05
CA TRP A 8 5.76 4.81 7.18
C TRP A 8 5.07 3.67 6.42
N LYS A 9 5.79 2.58 6.11
CA LYS A 9 5.18 1.38 5.53
C LYS A 9 4.22 0.72 6.52
N GLU A 10 4.63 0.57 7.78
CA GLU A 10 3.78 0.06 8.85
C GLU A 10 2.57 0.98 9.10
N ALA A 11 2.78 2.30 9.11
CA ALA A 11 1.68 3.25 9.22
C ALA A 11 0.71 3.12 8.05
N LEU A 12 1.18 3.01 6.80
CA LEU A 12 0.29 2.78 5.66
C LEU A 12 -0.46 1.46 5.78
N ASP A 13 0.18 0.39 6.25
CA ASP A 13 -0.49 -0.91 6.43
C ASP A 13 -1.62 -0.84 7.48
N LEU A 14 -1.52 0.06 8.46
CA LEU A 14 -2.58 0.27 9.46
C LEU A 14 -3.61 1.33 9.06
N PHE A 15 -3.18 2.35 8.32
CA PHE A 15 -3.97 3.55 8.05
C PHE A 15 -4.46 3.67 6.60
N LEU A 16 -4.23 2.68 5.71
CA LEU A 16 -4.66 2.75 4.31
C LEU A 16 -6.18 2.95 4.19
N ALA A 17 -6.96 2.18 4.95
CA ALA A 17 -8.42 2.28 4.95
C ALA A 17 -8.90 3.68 5.40
N PRO A 18 -8.57 4.16 6.62
CA PRO A 18 -9.00 5.50 7.06
C PRO A 18 -8.42 6.64 6.19
N PHE A 19 -7.24 6.46 5.61
CA PHE A 19 -6.67 7.42 4.66
C PHE A 19 -7.52 7.51 3.39
N LEU A 20 -7.89 6.38 2.79
CA LEU A 20 -8.73 6.36 1.60
C LEU A 20 -10.15 6.82 1.91
N ASP A 21 -10.69 6.54 3.09
CA ASP A 21 -12.00 7.06 3.50
C ASP A 21 -12.00 8.61 3.57
N LEU A 22 -10.93 9.21 4.08
CA LEU A 22 -10.79 10.66 4.23
C LEU A 22 -10.57 11.39 2.88
N PHE A 23 -9.69 10.87 2.03
CA PHE A 23 -9.27 11.57 0.80
C PHE A 23 -9.98 11.07 -0.46
N TYR A 24 -10.41 9.81 -0.49
CA TYR A 24 -10.96 9.15 -1.67
C TYR A 24 -12.17 8.25 -1.34
N PRO A 25 -13.26 8.82 -0.79
CA PRO A 25 -14.39 8.04 -0.27
C PRO A 25 -15.04 7.13 -1.33
N ALA A 26 -15.07 7.57 -2.60
CA ALA A 26 -15.59 6.76 -3.71
C ALA A 26 -14.75 5.50 -3.96
N ILE A 27 -13.42 5.58 -3.81
CA ILE A 27 -12.52 4.44 -3.96
C ILE A 27 -12.64 3.53 -2.72
N HIS A 28 -12.64 4.12 -1.52
CA HIS A 28 -12.81 3.39 -0.27
C HIS A 28 -14.09 2.53 -0.27
N ALA A 29 -15.21 3.06 -0.78
CA ALA A 29 -16.47 2.34 -0.89
C ALA A 29 -16.45 1.18 -1.91
N GLY A 30 -15.55 1.22 -2.89
CA GLY A 30 -15.38 0.16 -3.89
C GLY A 30 -14.51 -1.02 -3.43
N ILE A 31 -13.87 -0.92 -2.26
CA ILE A 31 -12.96 -1.92 -1.73
C ILE A 31 -13.68 -2.75 -0.66
N ASP A 32 -13.62 -4.08 -0.78
CA ASP A 32 -14.10 -4.99 0.27
C ASP A 32 -13.02 -5.17 1.36
N TRP A 33 -13.08 -4.31 2.38
CA TRP A 33 -12.16 -4.32 3.52
C TRP A 33 -12.25 -5.58 4.39
N ARG A 34 -13.33 -6.38 4.29
CA ARG A 34 -13.52 -7.58 5.11
C ARG A 34 -12.62 -8.74 4.65
N ARG A 35 -12.20 -8.73 3.37
CA ARG A 35 -11.21 -9.68 2.84
C ARG A 35 -9.79 -9.40 3.31
N GLY A 36 -9.54 -8.21 3.87
CA GLY A 36 -8.19 -7.68 4.07
C GLY A 36 -7.49 -7.37 2.75
N TYR A 37 -6.31 -6.78 2.84
CA TYR A 37 -5.42 -6.57 1.69
C TYR A 37 -4.01 -7.02 2.06
N GLN A 38 -3.20 -7.29 1.04
CA GLN A 38 -1.80 -7.65 1.20
C GLN A 38 -0.94 -6.64 0.46
N SER A 39 0.07 -6.08 1.13
CA SER A 39 1.04 -5.22 0.48
C SER A 39 1.87 -6.01 -0.54
N LEU A 40 1.84 -5.56 -1.79
CA LEU A 40 2.61 -6.14 -2.91
C LEU A 40 3.97 -5.44 -3.11
N ASP A 41 4.49 -4.74 -2.10
CA ASP A 41 5.75 -3.99 -2.15
C ASP A 41 6.91 -4.82 -2.75
N LYS A 42 7.04 -6.09 -2.36
CA LYS A 42 8.10 -7.00 -2.85
C LYS A 42 7.97 -7.35 -4.33
N GLU A 43 6.73 -7.48 -4.83
CA GLU A 43 6.47 -7.82 -6.24
C GLU A 43 6.61 -6.59 -7.12
N LEU A 44 6.20 -5.42 -6.62
CA LEU A 44 6.33 -4.14 -7.31
C LEU A 44 7.81 -3.79 -7.60
N GLN A 45 8.71 -4.07 -6.66
CA GLN A 45 10.16 -3.89 -6.87
C GLN A 45 10.72 -4.74 -8.03
N GLN A 46 10.13 -5.91 -8.30
CA GLN A 46 10.52 -6.75 -9.44
C GLN A 46 10.08 -6.14 -10.78
N VAL A 47 8.89 -5.53 -10.81
CA VAL A 47 8.38 -4.83 -12.00
C VAL A 47 9.25 -3.62 -12.36
N PHE A 48 9.72 -2.87 -11.37
CA PHE A 48 10.62 -1.74 -11.62
C PHE A 48 12.03 -2.14 -12.08
N ARG A 49 12.53 -3.34 -11.72
CA ARG A 49 13.81 -3.87 -12.25
C ARG A 49 13.71 -4.37 -13.70
N GLY A 50 12.51 -4.73 -14.17
CA GLY A 50 12.29 -5.29 -15.50
C GLY A 50 12.24 -4.28 -16.66
N HIS A 51 12.32 -2.97 -16.40
CA HIS A 51 12.21 -1.92 -17.43
C HIS A 51 13.57 -1.36 -17.91
N THR A 52 14.68 -2.01 -17.59
CA THR A 52 15.99 -1.71 -18.18
C THR A 52 16.42 -2.88 -19.07
N THR A 53 15.87 -2.96 -20.27
CA THR A 53 16.43 -3.68 -21.42
C THR A 53 16.01 -2.96 -22.68
#